data_AF-A0A957CQK3-F1
#
_entry.id   AF-A0A957CQK3-F1
#
_cell.length_a   1.000
_cell.length_b   1.000
_cell.length_c   1.000
_cell.angle_alpha   90.00
_cell.angle_beta   90.00
_cell.angle_gamma   90.00
#
_symmetry.space_group_name_H-M   'P 1'
#
loop_
_entity.id
_entity.type
_entity.pdbx_description
1 polymer ?
#
loop_
_entity_poly.entity_id
_entity_poly.type
_entity_poly.pdbx_seq_one_letter_code
_entity_poly.pdbx_strand_id
1 'polypeptide(L)'
;MRLFEMLLILINVPFVLWGFSPRGRPKWTAVFPLLSMMLIGLHLAVEGYRWQMVPAYLLTLILLWQGIRPFLNTRQAKRPFVILGNALLMLLLIAAAALPMLLPVPQLPDTTGPYAVGTTTLALVDETRLEPYSNDPDDKRELVMQIWYPANSTGSEPEAVYLPHLEIAGPIIAERFGLPAFLFNHVNLTPLHIRQDAPILENDASFPVILFSHGLNSIRVQSMTIVRELASHGYVVAAVDHTFAAALTVFPDGRIVFYDAKRLFTNGKSNPEEANQLVKQWANDLDFMLDQLMLWQAEAGNRFNGRLD
;
A
#
# COMPACT_ATOMS: atom_id res chain seq x y z
N MET A 1 0.53 -16.76 2.02
CA MET A 1 -0.86 -16.80 2.51
C MET A 1 -0.83 -16.63 4.02
N ARG A 2 -1.74 -15.83 4.58
CA ARG A 2 -1.78 -15.52 6.02
C ARG A 2 -2.53 -16.61 6.80
N LEU A 3 -2.47 -16.56 8.12
CA LEU A 3 -2.94 -17.67 8.97
C LEU A 3 -4.45 -17.89 8.84
N PHE A 4 -5.26 -16.85 8.99
CA PHE A 4 -6.72 -16.98 8.91
C PHE A 4 -7.19 -17.22 7.48
N GLU A 5 -6.50 -16.69 6.47
CA GLU A 5 -6.71 -17.06 5.06
C GLU A 5 -6.57 -18.60 4.87
N MET A 6 -5.46 -19.18 5.34
CA MET A 6 -5.20 -20.62 5.23
C MET A 6 -6.25 -21.44 5.98
N LEU A 7 -6.56 -21.06 7.23
CA LEU A 7 -7.56 -21.76 8.04
C LEU A 7 -8.94 -21.73 7.39
N LEU A 8 -9.37 -20.58 6.87
CA LEU A 8 -10.65 -20.40 6.18
C LEU A 8 -10.78 -21.30 4.94
N ILE A 9 -9.71 -21.48 4.18
CA ILE A 9 -9.72 -22.36 3.01
C ILE A 9 -9.74 -23.82 3.45
N LEU A 10 -8.83 -24.21 4.36
CA LEU A 10 -8.68 -25.59 4.81
C LEU A 10 -9.95 -26.15 5.46
N ILE A 11 -10.66 -25.35 6.26
CA ILE A 11 -11.87 -25.81 6.95
C ILE A 11 -13.02 -26.14 5.98
N ASN A 12 -13.04 -25.53 4.79
CA ASN A 12 -14.07 -25.75 3.78
C ASN A 12 -13.77 -26.99 2.91
N VAL A 13 -12.51 -27.45 2.83
CA VAL A 13 -12.08 -28.57 1.99
C VAL A 13 -12.91 -29.84 2.23
N PRO A 14 -13.09 -30.33 3.47
CA PRO A 14 -13.83 -31.58 3.70
C PRO A 14 -15.28 -31.48 3.20
N PHE A 15 -15.95 -30.36 3.45
CA PHE A 15 -17.34 -30.16 3.05
C PHE A 15 -17.53 -30.19 1.53
N VAL A 16 -16.58 -29.59 0.79
CA VAL A 16 -16.58 -29.63 -0.67
C VAL A 16 -16.32 -31.05 -1.17
N LEU A 17 -15.32 -31.75 -0.65
CA LEU A 17 -14.99 -33.13 -1.02
C LEU A 17 -16.15 -34.11 -0.75
N TRP A 18 -16.87 -33.94 0.37
CA TRP A 18 -18.08 -34.74 0.66
C TRP A 18 -19.18 -34.58 -0.39
N GLY A 19 -19.20 -33.48 -1.14
CA GLY A 19 -20.12 -33.30 -2.26
C GLY A 19 -20.02 -34.38 -3.34
N PHE A 20 -18.84 -34.98 -3.51
CA PHE A 20 -18.59 -36.05 -4.48
C PHE A 20 -18.86 -37.45 -3.91
N SER A 21 -19.22 -37.54 -2.63
CA SER A 21 -19.53 -38.84 -2.01
C SER A 21 -20.86 -39.39 -2.54
N PRO A 22 -20.92 -40.67 -2.94
CA PRO A 22 -22.16 -41.30 -3.38
C PRO A 22 -23.21 -41.40 -2.25
N ARG A 23 -22.78 -41.28 -0.98
CA ARG A 23 -23.65 -41.30 0.21
C ARG A 23 -24.29 -39.94 0.52
N GLY A 24 -23.89 -38.87 -0.18
CA GLY A 24 -24.30 -37.50 0.11
C GLY A 24 -23.63 -36.93 1.38
N ARG A 25 -23.92 -35.66 1.69
CA ARG A 25 -23.35 -34.97 2.85
C ARG A 25 -24.12 -35.32 4.14
N PRO A 26 -23.46 -35.82 5.19
CA PRO A 26 -24.08 -35.96 6.50
C PRO A 26 -24.51 -34.61 7.07
N LYS A 27 -25.62 -34.54 7.82
CA LYS A 27 -26.13 -33.26 8.37
C LYS A 27 -25.15 -32.55 9.31
N TRP A 28 -24.33 -33.31 10.06
CA TRP A 28 -23.36 -32.74 11.00
C TRP A 28 -22.25 -31.94 10.30
N THR A 29 -21.99 -32.18 9.01
CA THR A 29 -20.95 -31.42 8.28
C THR A 29 -21.32 -29.95 8.12
N ALA A 30 -22.57 -29.55 8.38
CA ALA A 30 -22.97 -28.14 8.43
C ALA A 30 -22.17 -27.30 9.45
N VAL A 31 -21.47 -27.95 10.40
CA VAL A 31 -20.55 -27.28 11.33
C VAL A 31 -19.38 -26.59 10.62
N PHE A 32 -18.88 -27.15 9.50
CA PHE A 32 -17.73 -26.59 8.79
C PHE A 32 -17.99 -25.17 8.27
N PRO A 33 -19.01 -24.92 7.43
CA PRO A 33 -19.28 -23.56 6.95
C PRO A 33 -19.71 -22.59 8.07
N LEU A 34 -20.27 -23.07 9.18
CA LEU A 34 -20.54 -22.22 10.36
C LEU A 34 -19.23 -21.73 11.00
N LEU A 35 -18.26 -22.63 11.19
CA LEU A 35 -16.92 -22.25 11.66
C LEU A 35 -16.19 -21.37 10.65
N SER A 36 -16.36 -21.62 9.35
CA SER A 36 -15.84 -20.75 8.29
C SER A 36 -16.36 -19.31 8.39
N MET A 37 -17.63 -19.10 8.74
CA MET A 37 -18.18 -17.75 8.95
C MET A 37 -17.48 -17.03 10.11
N MET A 38 -17.17 -17.74 11.20
CA MET A 38 -16.37 -17.19 12.31
C MET A 38 -14.96 -16.83 11.84
N LEU A 39 -14.33 -17.68 11.02
CA LEU A 39 -13.00 -17.41 10.45
C LEU A 39 -13.01 -16.23 9.47
N ILE A 40 -14.09 -15.99 8.73
CA ILE A 40 -14.24 -14.75 7.93
C ILE A 40 -14.20 -13.53 8.87
N GLY A 41 -14.95 -13.56 9.96
CA GLY A 41 -14.94 -12.49 10.96
C GLY A 41 -13.55 -12.23 11.53
N LEU A 42 -12.84 -13.29 11.93
CA LEU A 42 -11.48 -13.21 12.46
C LEU A 42 -10.48 -12.70 11.42
N HIS A 43 -10.56 -13.20 10.18
CA HIS A 43 -9.72 -12.72 9.08
C HIS A 43 -9.92 -11.21 8.86
N LEU A 44 -11.17 -10.75 8.74
CA LEU A 44 -11.46 -9.34 8.51
C LEU A 44 -11.02 -8.44 9.68
N ALA A 45 -11.12 -8.94 10.92
CA ALA A 45 -10.73 -8.19 12.11
C ALA A 45 -9.22 -8.13 12.35
N VAL A 46 -8.48 -9.20 12.02
CA VAL A 46 -7.06 -9.35 12.38
C VAL A 46 -6.13 -9.17 11.17
N GLU A 47 -6.47 -9.76 10.04
CA GLU A 47 -5.65 -9.72 8.81
C GLU A 47 -6.12 -8.63 7.84
N GLY A 48 -7.35 -8.13 8.00
CA GLY A 48 -7.91 -7.09 7.15
C GLY A 48 -8.51 -7.63 5.85
N TYR A 49 -9.30 -6.78 5.19
CA TYR A 49 -9.94 -7.15 3.93
C TYR A 49 -8.95 -7.17 2.76
N ARG A 50 -9.14 -8.13 1.85
CA ARG A 50 -8.48 -8.13 0.54
C ARG A 50 -9.32 -8.88 -0.50
N TRP A 51 -9.31 -8.38 -1.73
CA TRP A 51 -10.20 -8.88 -2.78
C TRP A 51 -9.87 -10.33 -3.20
N GLN A 52 -8.62 -10.77 -3.02
CA GLN A 52 -8.19 -12.15 -3.33
C GLN A 52 -8.98 -13.21 -2.54
N MET A 53 -9.55 -12.83 -1.39
CA MET A 53 -10.33 -13.71 -0.53
C MET A 53 -11.83 -13.75 -0.89
N VAL A 54 -12.29 -12.92 -1.84
CA VAL A 54 -13.71 -12.89 -2.27
C VAL A 54 -14.21 -14.27 -2.71
N PRO A 55 -13.47 -15.09 -3.50
CA PRO A 55 -13.90 -16.45 -3.81
C PRO A 55 -14.09 -17.34 -2.57
N ALA A 56 -13.25 -17.19 -1.53
CA ALA A 56 -13.38 -17.93 -0.28
C ALA A 56 -14.64 -17.51 0.51
N TYR A 57 -14.96 -16.21 0.50
CA TYR A 57 -16.18 -15.68 1.13
C TYR A 57 -17.44 -16.19 0.42
N LEU A 58 -17.47 -16.08 -0.91
CA LEU A 58 -18.57 -16.59 -1.73
C LEU A 58 -18.75 -18.10 -1.56
N LEU A 59 -17.63 -18.85 -1.57
CA LEU A 59 -17.66 -20.28 -1.31
C LEU A 59 -18.31 -20.56 0.04
N THR A 60 -17.86 -19.90 1.10
CA THR A 60 -18.40 -20.08 2.46
C THR A 60 -19.90 -19.81 2.53
N LEU A 61 -20.38 -18.72 1.92
CA LEU A 61 -21.81 -18.40 1.88
C LEU A 61 -22.63 -19.48 1.16
N ILE A 62 -22.13 -19.99 0.03
CA ILE A 62 -22.81 -21.07 -0.71
C ILE A 62 -22.80 -22.37 0.09
N LEU A 63 -21.68 -22.71 0.74
CA LEU A 63 -21.59 -23.91 1.58
C LEU A 63 -22.49 -23.81 2.82
N LEU A 64 -22.60 -22.62 3.42
CA LEU A 64 -23.51 -22.35 4.54
C LEU A 64 -24.97 -22.60 4.12
N TRP A 65 -25.37 -22.06 2.97
CA TRP A 65 -26.69 -22.33 2.40
C TRP A 65 -26.92 -23.82 2.16
N GLN A 66 -25.94 -24.53 1.58
CA GLN A 66 -26.04 -25.98 1.35
C GLN A 66 -26.08 -26.79 2.66
N GLY A 67 -25.46 -26.32 3.73
CA GLY A 67 -25.49 -26.93 5.05
C GLY A 67 -26.84 -26.74 5.77
N ILE A 68 -27.49 -25.60 5.59
CA ILE A 68 -28.79 -25.27 6.21
C ILE A 68 -29.96 -25.86 5.41
N ARG A 69 -29.87 -25.90 4.09
CA ARG A 69 -30.94 -26.35 3.20
C ARG A 69 -31.61 -27.71 3.58
N PRO A 70 -30.88 -28.74 4.07
CA PRO A 70 -31.48 -30.00 4.52
C PRO A 70 -32.43 -29.88 5.73
N PHE A 71 -32.40 -28.76 6.44
CA PHE A 71 -33.28 -28.48 7.58
C PHE A 71 -34.54 -27.68 7.18
N LEU A 72 -34.58 -27.12 5.96
CA LEU A 72 -35.65 -26.22 5.50
C LEU A 72 -36.70 -26.91 4.60
N ASN A 73 -36.86 -28.23 4.65
CA ASN A 73 -37.83 -29.01 3.84
C ASN A 73 -37.87 -28.63 2.34
N THR A 74 -36.70 -28.37 1.75
CA THR A 74 -36.61 -27.97 0.33
C THR A 74 -36.63 -29.17 -0.61
N ARG A 75 -37.17 -28.99 -1.83
CA ARG A 75 -37.13 -30.02 -2.89
C ARG A 75 -35.69 -30.40 -3.25
N GLN A 76 -35.43 -31.69 -3.45
CA GLN A 76 -34.12 -32.16 -3.89
C GLN A 76 -33.86 -31.79 -5.35
N ALA A 77 -32.62 -31.40 -5.65
CA ALA A 77 -32.18 -31.14 -7.01
C ALA A 77 -31.93 -32.45 -7.78
N LYS A 78 -32.06 -32.43 -9.11
CA LYS A 78 -31.73 -33.60 -9.95
C LYS A 78 -30.22 -33.85 -9.98
N ARG A 79 -29.80 -35.12 -10.06
CA ARG A 79 -28.39 -35.57 -10.03
C ARG A 79 -27.42 -34.78 -10.92
N PRO A 80 -27.67 -34.51 -12.22
CA PRO A 80 -26.69 -33.80 -13.06
C PRO A 80 -26.39 -32.39 -12.55
N PHE A 81 -27.39 -31.68 -12.02
CA PHE A 81 -27.19 -30.35 -11.45
C PHE A 81 -26.39 -30.37 -10.14
N VAL A 82 -26.50 -31.45 -9.35
CA VAL A 82 -25.70 -31.63 -8.14
C VAL A 82 -24.22 -31.83 -8.49
N ILE A 83 -23.93 -32.67 -9.48
CA ILE A 83 -22.56 -32.92 -9.96
C ILE A 83 -21.94 -31.63 -10.49
N LEU A 84 -22.65 -30.92 -11.38
CA LEU A 84 -22.18 -29.65 -11.92
C LEU A 84 -21.95 -28.61 -10.81
N GLY A 85 -22.88 -28.49 -9.85
CA GLY A 85 -22.74 -27.59 -8.71
C GLY A 85 -21.51 -27.89 -7.87
N ASN A 86 -21.23 -29.17 -7.57
CA ASN A 86 -20.04 -29.56 -6.82
C ASN A 86 -18.74 -29.33 -7.60
N ALA A 87 -18.75 -29.55 -8.93
CA ALA A 87 -17.60 -29.23 -9.78
C ALA A 87 -17.29 -27.72 -9.78
N LEU A 88 -18.32 -26.87 -9.86
CA LEU A 88 -18.16 -25.41 -9.73
C LEU A 88 -17.64 -25.01 -8.34
N LEU A 89 -18.07 -25.67 -7.27
CA LEU A 89 -17.54 -25.44 -5.92
C LEU A 89 -16.06 -25.85 -5.80
N MET A 90 -15.63 -26.93 -6.47
CA MET A 90 -14.21 -27.29 -6.53
C MET A 90 -13.41 -26.23 -7.26
N LEU A 91 -13.90 -25.72 -8.40
CA LEU A 91 -13.24 -24.63 -9.11
C LEU A 91 -13.14 -23.36 -8.25
N LEU A 92 -14.21 -23.04 -7.52
CA LEU A 92 -14.23 -21.89 -6.60
C LEU A 92 -13.26 -22.08 -5.42
N LEU A 93 -13.15 -23.30 -4.88
CA LEU A 93 -12.17 -23.65 -3.85
C LEU A 93 -10.73 -23.54 -4.38
N ILE A 94 -10.47 -24.01 -5.61
CA ILE A 94 -9.17 -23.85 -6.26
C ILE A 94 -8.84 -22.37 -6.45
N ALA A 95 -9.79 -21.56 -6.93
CA ALA A 95 -9.60 -20.11 -7.06
C ALA A 95 -9.35 -19.43 -5.70
N ALA A 96 -10.10 -19.83 -4.66
CA ALA A 96 -9.94 -19.35 -3.29
C ALA A 96 -8.55 -19.66 -2.72
N ALA A 97 -7.95 -20.79 -3.09
CA ALA A 97 -6.57 -21.13 -2.71
C ALA A 97 -5.53 -20.43 -3.60
N ALA A 98 -5.73 -20.42 -4.91
CA ALA A 98 -4.75 -19.97 -5.88
C ALA A 98 -4.53 -18.44 -5.84
N LEU A 99 -5.59 -17.63 -5.75
CA LEU A 99 -5.46 -16.16 -5.77
C LEU A 99 -4.56 -15.61 -4.64
N PRO A 100 -4.78 -15.93 -3.35
CA PRO A 100 -3.91 -15.43 -2.28
C PRO A 100 -2.50 -16.04 -2.30
N MET A 101 -2.27 -17.17 -3.00
CA MET A 101 -0.92 -17.70 -3.22
C MET A 101 -0.19 -16.97 -4.35
N LEU A 102 -0.87 -16.74 -5.48
CA LEU A 102 -0.29 -16.11 -6.68
C LEU A 102 -0.12 -14.60 -6.51
N LEU A 103 -1.01 -13.97 -5.73
CA LEU A 103 -0.99 -12.55 -5.42
C LEU A 103 -0.97 -12.39 -3.90
N PRO A 104 0.12 -12.74 -3.21
CA PRO A 104 0.22 -12.59 -1.76
C PRO A 104 0.30 -11.11 -1.37
N VAL A 105 0.07 -10.82 -0.08
CA VAL A 105 0.47 -9.51 0.45
C VAL A 105 2.00 -9.42 0.31
N PRO A 106 2.53 -8.38 -0.36
CA PRO A 106 3.97 -8.21 -0.48
C PRO A 106 4.64 -8.21 0.89
N GLN A 107 5.82 -8.79 0.98
CA GLN A 107 6.67 -8.70 2.16
C GLN A 107 7.96 -8.01 1.76
N LEU A 108 8.35 -7.00 2.52
CA LEU A 108 9.62 -6.34 2.34
C LEU A 108 10.67 -7.06 3.20
N PRO A 109 11.92 -7.24 2.73
CA PRO A 109 13.00 -7.79 3.54
C PRO A 109 13.19 -6.98 4.83
N ASP A 110 13.40 -7.64 5.96
CA ASP A 110 13.73 -6.96 7.21
C ASP A 110 14.99 -6.10 7.04
N THR A 111 15.04 -4.97 7.74
CA THR A 111 16.23 -4.13 7.73
C THR A 111 17.36 -4.75 8.51
N THR A 112 18.59 -4.52 8.07
CA THR A 112 19.78 -5.10 8.74
C THR A 112 20.53 -4.13 9.66
N GLY A 113 20.21 -2.84 9.59
CA GLY A 113 20.84 -1.82 10.42
C GLY A 113 20.35 -1.84 11.89
N PRO A 114 21.13 -1.22 12.81
CA PRO A 114 20.85 -1.27 14.24
C PRO A 114 19.72 -0.33 14.68
N TYR A 115 19.32 0.63 13.85
CA TYR A 115 18.37 1.67 14.23
C TYR A 115 16.94 1.34 13.80
N ALA A 116 15.98 1.65 14.67
CA ALA A 116 14.58 1.73 14.26
C ALA A 116 14.40 2.90 13.27
N VAL A 117 13.37 2.81 12.42
CA VAL A 117 13.13 3.80 11.37
C VAL A 117 11.88 4.62 11.68
N GLY A 118 12.02 5.94 11.67
CA GLY A 118 10.93 6.90 11.72
C GLY A 118 10.66 7.50 10.34
N THR A 119 9.46 8.06 10.14
CA THR A 119 9.16 8.86 8.96
C THR A 119 8.28 10.07 9.30
N THR A 120 8.45 11.16 8.56
CA THR A 120 7.58 12.35 8.61
C THR A 120 7.30 12.83 7.21
N THR A 121 6.14 13.44 6.97
CA THR A 121 5.82 14.08 5.68
C THR A 121 5.49 15.55 5.93
N LEU A 122 6.04 16.43 5.11
CA LEU A 122 5.85 17.89 5.19
C LEU A 122 5.54 18.44 3.79
N ALA A 123 4.69 19.46 3.73
CA ALA A 123 4.55 20.29 2.54
C ALA A 123 5.39 21.54 2.71
N LEU A 124 6.13 21.90 1.66
CA LEU A 124 7.01 23.05 1.60
C LEU A 124 6.57 23.96 0.47
N VAL A 125 6.70 25.26 0.68
CA VAL A 125 6.46 26.29 -0.34
C VAL A 125 7.77 27.02 -0.58
N ASP A 126 8.22 27.05 -1.82
CA ASP A 126 9.35 27.86 -2.25
C ASP A 126 8.86 29.25 -2.67
N GLU A 127 8.94 30.19 -1.74
CA GLU A 127 8.49 31.57 -1.95
C GLU A 127 9.25 32.32 -3.06
N THR A 128 10.43 31.80 -3.44
CA THR A 128 11.32 32.44 -4.43
C THR A 128 11.03 32.01 -5.87
N ARG A 129 10.35 30.88 -6.07
CA ARG A 129 10.06 30.31 -7.40
C ARG A 129 8.56 30.29 -7.69
N LEU A 130 8.22 30.64 -8.92
CA LEU A 130 6.87 30.45 -9.46
C LEU A 130 6.66 29.00 -9.89
N GLU A 131 5.40 28.56 -9.91
CA GLU A 131 4.99 27.27 -10.46
C GLU A 131 4.64 27.41 -11.95
N PRO A 132 5.51 26.96 -12.88
CA PRO A 132 5.28 27.11 -14.32
C PRO A 132 4.12 26.27 -14.88
N TYR A 133 3.62 25.28 -14.13
CA TYR A 133 2.59 24.35 -14.61
C TYR A 133 1.21 24.57 -13.98
N SER A 134 1.07 25.59 -13.13
CA SER A 134 -0.21 26.00 -12.58
C SER A 134 -1.00 26.85 -13.57
N ASN A 135 -2.31 26.96 -13.34
CA ASN A 135 -3.17 27.88 -14.08
C ASN A 135 -3.09 29.31 -13.53
N ASP A 136 -2.58 29.49 -12.31
CA ASP A 136 -2.38 30.77 -11.66
C ASP A 136 -0.92 31.24 -11.90
N PRO A 137 -0.69 32.37 -12.59
CA PRO A 137 0.66 32.84 -12.89
C PRO A 137 1.45 33.33 -11.67
N ASP A 138 0.77 33.63 -10.56
CA ASP A 138 1.39 34.07 -9.30
C ASP A 138 1.62 32.90 -8.32
N ASP A 139 1.24 31.68 -8.71
CA ASP A 139 1.37 30.47 -7.89
C ASP A 139 2.83 30.15 -7.59
N LYS A 140 3.06 29.65 -6.37
CA LYS A 140 4.40 29.33 -5.86
C LYS A 140 4.71 27.87 -6.03
N ARG A 141 6.00 27.55 -6.16
CA ARG A 141 6.42 26.14 -6.27
C ARG A 141 6.23 25.45 -4.93
N GLU A 142 5.22 24.60 -4.85
CA GLU A 142 4.97 23.76 -3.68
C GLU A 142 5.49 22.34 -3.89
N LEU A 143 6.00 21.71 -2.83
CA LEU A 143 6.56 20.36 -2.84
C LEU A 143 6.11 19.58 -1.61
N VAL A 144 5.90 18.28 -1.78
CA VAL A 144 5.71 17.37 -0.63
C VAL A 144 7.00 16.58 -0.44
N MET A 145 7.59 16.72 0.75
CA MET A 145 8.78 16.00 1.16
C MET A 145 8.42 14.94 2.21
N GLN A 146 8.91 13.72 2.02
CA GLN A 146 8.86 12.66 3.01
C GLN A 146 10.26 12.28 3.43
N ILE A 147 10.49 12.25 4.74
CA ILE A 147 11.80 11.97 5.32
C ILE A 147 11.72 10.65 6.08
N TRP A 148 12.72 9.80 5.93
CA TRP A 148 12.97 8.62 6.76
C TRP A 148 14.30 8.78 7.48
N TYR A 149 14.33 8.42 8.76
CA TYR A 149 15.47 8.70 9.63
C TYR A 149 15.62 7.66 10.73
N PRO A 150 16.82 7.50 11.32
CA PRO A 150 17.03 6.72 12.53
C PRO A 150 16.18 7.31 13.66
N ALA A 151 15.36 6.49 14.32
CA ALA A 151 14.39 6.95 15.31
C ALA A 151 14.59 6.32 16.67
N ASN A 152 14.30 7.09 17.72
CA ASN A 152 14.13 6.58 19.07
C ASN A 152 12.64 6.22 19.27
N SER A 153 12.24 5.09 18.71
CA SER A 153 10.85 4.62 18.76
C SER A 153 10.50 4.03 20.13
N THR A 154 9.46 4.54 20.78
CA THR A 154 8.89 3.94 21.99
C THR A 154 7.93 2.78 21.69
N GLY A 155 7.52 2.63 20.42
CA GLY A 155 6.58 1.63 19.95
C GLY A 155 5.11 2.05 20.12
N SER A 156 4.85 3.21 20.72
CA SER A 156 3.51 3.80 20.89
C SER A 156 3.05 4.61 19.68
N GLU A 157 3.99 4.99 18.81
CA GLU A 157 3.74 5.78 17.62
C GLU A 157 3.01 4.95 16.56
N PRO A 158 2.11 5.56 15.75
CA PRO A 158 1.44 4.85 14.66
C PRO A 158 2.43 4.22 13.69
N GLU A 159 2.11 3.04 13.17
CA GLU A 159 2.89 2.44 12.09
C GLU A 159 2.59 3.16 10.78
N ALA A 160 3.65 3.50 10.03
CA ALA A 160 3.50 4.09 8.71
C ALA A 160 2.96 3.05 7.72
N VAL A 161 2.14 3.51 6.78
CA VAL A 161 1.59 2.68 5.70
C VAL A 161 2.42 2.84 4.41
N TYR A 162 2.43 1.80 3.56
CA TYR A 162 3.19 1.81 2.30
C TYR A 162 2.76 2.95 1.37
N LEU A 163 1.45 3.05 1.13
CA LEU A 163 0.86 4.05 0.25
C LEU A 163 -0.19 4.84 1.03
N PRO A 164 0.17 6.05 1.54
CA PRO A 164 -0.81 6.98 2.09
C PRO A 164 -1.92 7.26 1.07
N HIS A 165 -3.16 7.46 1.54
CA HIS A 165 -4.33 7.71 0.68
C HIS A 165 -4.56 6.62 -0.38
N LEU A 166 -4.44 5.35 0.02
CA LEU A 166 -4.53 4.18 -0.87
C LEU A 166 -5.82 4.16 -1.70
N GLU A 167 -6.93 4.64 -1.16
CA GLU A 167 -8.22 4.75 -1.82
C GLU A 167 -8.19 5.64 -3.07
N ILE A 168 -7.24 6.58 -3.14
CA ILE A 168 -7.02 7.48 -4.28
C ILE A 168 -5.83 7.00 -5.10
N ALA A 169 -4.69 6.75 -4.44
CA ALA A 169 -3.45 6.40 -5.09
C ALA A 169 -3.51 5.01 -5.77
N GLY A 170 -4.20 4.04 -5.16
CA GLY A 170 -4.32 2.67 -5.65
C GLY A 170 -4.95 2.59 -7.05
N PRO A 171 -6.15 3.16 -7.28
CA PRO A 171 -6.77 3.22 -8.60
C PRO A 171 -5.90 3.87 -9.68
N ILE A 172 -5.22 4.96 -9.36
CA ILE A 172 -4.37 5.71 -10.29
C ILE A 172 -3.16 4.88 -10.71
N ILE A 173 -2.49 4.27 -9.75
CA ILE A 173 -1.36 3.38 -10.01
C ILE A 173 -1.83 2.16 -10.83
N ALA A 174 -3.00 1.59 -10.51
CA ALA A 174 -3.57 0.48 -11.28
C ALA A 174 -3.82 0.88 -12.74
N GLU A 175 -4.48 2.00 -13.00
CA GLU A 175 -4.77 2.49 -14.34
C GLU A 175 -3.50 2.69 -15.16
N ARG A 176 -2.43 3.23 -14.56
CA ARG A 176 -1.12 3.40 -15.20
C ARG A 176 -0.54 2.10 -15.75
N PHE A 177 -0.78 0.98 -15.06
CA PHE A 177 -0.32 -0.34 -15.49
C PHE A 177 -1.36 -1.11 -16.33
N GLY A 178 -2.50 -0.48 -16.69
CA GLY A 178 -3.60 -1.13 -17.38
C GLY A 178 -4.32 -2.18 -16.51
N LEU A 179 -4.26 -2.01 -15.19
CA LEU A 179 -4.77 -2.94 -14.20
C LEU A 179 -6.09 -2.43 -13.60
N PRO A 180 -6.97 -3.33 -13.11
CA PRO A 180 -8.19 -2.92 -12.44
C PRO A 180 -7.92 -2.11 -11.17
N ALA A 181 -8.72 -1.06 -10.93
CA ALA A 181 -8.55 -0.12 -9.81
C ALA A 181 -8.45 -0.78 -8.42
N PHE A 182 -9.10 -1.93 -8.23
CA PHE A 182 -9.12 -2.65 -6.95
C PHE A 182 -7.85 -3.46 -6.67
N LEU A 183 -6.96 -3.63 -7.66
CA LEU A 183 -5.87 -4.61 -7.59
C LEU A 183 -4.94 -4.33 -6.40
N PHE A 184 -4.63 -3.05 -6.16
CA PHE A 184 -3.69 -2.62 -5.12
C PHE A 184 -4.32 -2.31 -3.77
N ASN A 185 -5.62 -2.55 -3.56
CA ASN A 185 -6.34 -2.20 -2.31
C ASN A 185 -5.83 -2.91 -1.03
N HIS A 186 -4.81 -3.75 -1.15
CA HIS A 186 -4.24 -4.54 -0.07
C HIS A 186 -2.76 -4.23 0.19
N VAL A 187 -2.14 -3.28 -0.54
CA VAL A 187 -0.69 -3.01 -0.39
C VAL A 187 -0.33 -2.48 1.00
N ASN A 188 -1.25 -1.78 1.66
CA ASN A 188 -1.07 -1.31 3.05
C ASN A 188 -1.19 -2.42 4.10
N LEU A 189 -1.47 -3.67 3.70
CA LEU A 189 -1.30 -4.83 4.59
C LEU A 189 0.17 -5.26 4.72
N THR A 190 1.06 -4.69 3.90
CA THR A 190 2.51 -4.91 3.97
C THR A 190 3.07 -4.23 5.21
N PRO A 191 3.63 -4.97 6.19
CA PRO A 191 4.23 -4.36 7.38
C PRO A 191 5.49 -3.59 6.98
N LEU A 192 5.59 -2.35 7.44
CA LEU A 192 6.75 -1.51 7.18
C LEU A 192 7.72 -1.47 8.35
N HIS A 193 7.29 -1.71 9.59
CA HIS A 193 8.17 -1.52 10.75
C HIS A 193 8.80 -0.12 10.78
N ILE A 194 8.07 0.88 10.27
CA ILE A 194 8.43 2.30 10.28
C ILE A 194 7.42 3.01 11.18
N ARG A 195 7.88 3.90 12.03
CA ARG A 195 7.02 4.69 12.92
C ARG A 195 6.77 6.08 12.36
N GLN A 196 5.50 6.44 12.26
CA GLN A 196 5.11 7.78 11.85
C GLN A 196 5.39 8.76 12.99
N ASP A 197 6.09 9.85 12.65
CA ASP A 197 6.40 10.98 13.53
C ASP A 197 7.14 10.62 14.82
N ALA A 198 7.84 9.48 14.84
CA ALA A 198 8.73 9.14 15.95
C ALA A 198 9.84 10.20 16.13
N PRO A 199 10.30 10.44 17.36
CA PRO A 199 11.47 11.28 17.59
C PRO A 199 12.69 10.75 16.83
N ILE A 200 13.45 11.64 16.21
CA ILE A 200 14.75 11.26 15.63
C ILE A 200 15.66 10.75 16.75
N LEU A 201 16.54 9.81 16.43
CA LEU A 201 17.51 9.29 17.38
C LEU A 201 18.43 10.42 17.87
N GLU A 202 18.48 10.60 19.19
CA GLU A 202 19.38 11.56 19.83
C GLU A 202 20.69 10.87 20.22
N ASN A 203 21.78 11.19 19.54
CA ASN A 203 23.14 10.77 19.89
C ASN A 203 24.14 11.92 19.61
N ASP A 204 25.43 11.76 19.88
CA ASP A 204 26.41 12.84 19.62
C ASP A 204 26.78 12.99 18.13
N ALA A 205 26.16 12.22 17.23
CA ALA A 205 26.48 12.19 15.80
C ALA A 205 25.37 12.86 14.96
N SER A 206 25.80 13.54 13.89
CA SER A 206 24.90 13.86 12.78
C SER A 206 24.73 12.64 11.86
N PHE A 207 23.66 12.65 11.09
CA PHE A 207 23.35 11.63 10.10
C PHE A 207 23.49 12.20 8.68
N PRO A 208 24.18 11.49 7.77
CA PRO A 208 24.28 11.89 6.38
C PRO A 208 22.92 11.92 5.68
N VAL A 209 22.69 13.02 4.98
CA VAL A 209 21.47 13.23 4.20
C VAL A 209 21.61 12.66 2.78
N ILE A 210 20.61 11.89 2.37
CA ILE A 210 20.43 11.41 0.99
C ILE A 210 19.13 11.99 0.44
N LEU A 211 19.23 12.75 -0.65
CA LEU A 211 18.05 13.21 -1.39
C LEU A 211 17.63 12.14 -2.40
N PHE A 212 16.34 11.80 -2.42
CA PHE A 212 15.76 10.84 -3.35
C PHE A 212 14.77 11.53 -4.30
N SER A 213 15.11 11.53 -5.59
CA SER A 213 14.24 12.00 -6.67
C SER A 213 13.66 10.82 -7.44
N HIS A 214 12.34 10.81 -7.63
CA HIS A 214 11.66 9.75 -8.35
C HIS A 214 11.71 9.97 -9.87
N GLY A 215 11.40 8.93 -10.65
CA GLY A 215 11.23 9.05 -12.10
C GLY A 215 9.92 9.76 -12.47
N LEU A 216 9.81 10.25 -13.71
CA LEU A 216 8.59 10.89 -14.21
C LEU A 216 7.34 10.01 -14.02
N ASN A 217 6.25 10.61 -13.55
CA ASN A 217 4.99 9.92 -13.27
C ASN A 217 5.17 8.71 -12.35
N SER A 218 6.00 8.90 -11.30
CA SER A 218 6.20 7.99 -10.19
C SER A 218 5.90 8.68 -8.85
N ILE A 219 6.22 8.05 -7.73
CA ILE A 219 5.87 8.52 -6.38
C ILE A 219 7.07 8.50 -5.44
N ARG A 220 7.13 9.42 -4.46
CA ARG A 220 8.20 9.49 -3.46
C ARG A 220 8.43 8.19 -2.66
N VAL A 221 7.39 7.36 -2.48
CA VAL A 221 7.45 6.11 -1.70
C VAL A 221 7.88 4.87 -2.52
N GLN A 222 8.24 5.03 -3.79
CA GLN A 222 8.47 3.90 -4.72
C GLN A 222 9.63 2.95 -4.31
N SER A 223 10.58 3.41 -3.49
CA SER A 223 11.81 2.69 -3.14
C SER A 223 11.89 2.30 -1.65
N MET A 224 10.74 1.95 -1.05
CA MET A 224 10.61 1.72 0.40
C MET A 224 11.66 0.75 0.98
N THR A 225 12.00 -0.33 0.28
CA THR A 225 13.01 -1.29 0.74
C THR A 225 14.37 -0.63 0.97
N ILE A 226 14.85 0.16 0.01
CA ILE A 226 16.18 0.79 0.06
C ILE A 226 16.16 1.95 1.06
N VAL A 227 15.11 2.77 1.04
CA VAL A 227 14.97 3.93 1.92
C VAL A 227 14.96 3.50 3.39
N ARG A 228 14.21 2.44 3.72
CA ARG A 228 14.15 1.89 5.08
C ARG A 228 15.50 1.27 5.49
N GLU A 229 16.17 0.57 4.59
CA GLU A 229 17.50 0.00 4.86
C GLU A 229 18.52 1.10 5.17
N LEU A 230 18.61 2.14 4.33
CA LEU A 230 19.49 3.28 4.57
C LEU A 230 19.21 3.95 5.91
N ALA A 231 17.93 4.23 6.22
CA ALA A 231 17.57 4.82 7.50
C ALA A 231 17.96 3.94 8.70
N SER A 232 17.83 2.62 8.58
CA SER A 232 18.26 1.69 9.64
C SER A 232 19.78 1.70 9.89
N HIS A 233 20.58 2.12 8.90
CA HIS A 233 22.04 2.22 8.97
C HIS A 233 22.56 3.61 9.35
N GLY A 234 21.68 4.56 9.68
CA GLY A 234 22.11 5.89 10.14
C GLY A 234 22.07 6.97 9.06
N TYR A 235 21.32 6.78 7.98
CA TYR A 235 21.12 7.83 6.97
C TYR A 235 19.77 8.53 7.15
N VAL A 236 19.73 9.82 6.88
CA VAL A 236 18.46 10.54 6.70
C VAL A 236 18.15 10.57 5.22
N VAL A 237 17.05 9.96 4.80
CA VAL A 237 16.64 9.94 3.39
C VAL A 237 15.44 10.85 3.21
N ALA A 238 15.56 11.89 2.40
CA ALA A 238 14.48 12.82 2.08
C ALA A 238 14.06 12.64 0.62
N ALA A 239 12.83 12.15 0.40
CA ALA A 239 12.23 12.02 -0.93
C ALA A 239 11.23 13.14 -1.19
N VAL A 240 11.09 13.50 -2.46
CA VAL A 240 10.18 14.56 -2.91
C VAL A 240 9.16 14.04 -3.89
N ASP A 241 7.94 14.54 -3.80
CA ASP A 241 7.05 14.58 -4.95
C ASP A 241 7.28 15.89 -5.70
N HIS A 242 7.82 15.81 -6.92
CA HIS A 242 7.89 16.96 -7.81
C HIS A 242 6.46 17.25 -8.29
N THR A 243 5.81 18.28 -7.74
CA THR A 243 4.40 18.62 -8.06
C THR A 243 4.18 18.74 -9.57
N PHE A 244 3.04 18.24 -10.06
CA PHE A 244 2.67 18.01 -11.47
C PHE A 244 3.45 16.90 -12.21
N ALA A 245 4.63 16.51 -11.73
CA ALA A 245 5.46 15.47 -12.33
C ALA A 245 5.39 14.11 -11.62
N ALA A 246 5.06 14.09 -10.33
CA ALA A 246 4.70 12.89 -9.58
C ALA A 246 3.35 12.36 -10.08
N ALA A 247 3.15 11.04 -10.00
CA ALA A 247 1.88 10.39 -10.38
C ALA A 247 0.70 10.97 -9.59
N LEU A 248 0.93 11.22 -8.30
CA LEU A 248 0.06 11.99 -7.44
C LEU A 248 0.89 12.69 -6.36
N THR A 249 0.44 13.86 -5.95
CA THR A 249 0.98 14.61 -4.82
C THR A 249 -0.20 14.95 -3.92
N VAL A 250 -0.18 14.46 -2.67
CA VAL A 250 -1.23 14.73 -1.69
C VAL A 250 -0.69 15.68 -0.64
N PHE A 251 -1.29 16.85 -0.56
CA PHE A 251 -0.94 17.89 0.40
C PHE A 251 -1.64 17.66 1.75
N PRO A 252 -1.07 18.16 2.86
CA PRO A 252 -1.68 18.05 4.20
C PRO A 252 -3.08 18.66 4.31
N ASP A 253 -3.43 19.61 3.46
CA ASP A 253 -4.76 20.25 3.37
C ASP A 253 -5.79 19.37 2.62
N GLY A 254 -5.38 18.21 2.10
CA GLY A 254 -6.22 17.30 1.33
C GLY A 254 -6.28 17.59 -0.16
N ARG A 255 -5.61 18.65 -0.66
CA ARG A 255 -5.47 18.92 -2.09
C ARG A 255 -4.63 17.84 -2.74
N ILE A 256 -5.03 17.47 -3.96
CA ILE A 256 -4.34 16.45 -4.74
C ILE A 256 -4.00 17.02 -6.11
N VAL A 257 -2.72 16.94 -6.46
CA VAL A 257 -2.21 17.28 -7.78
C VAL A 257 -1.79 16.00 -8.48
N PHE A 258 -2.32 15.77 -9.67
CA PHE A 258 -2.00 14.59 -10.47
C PHE A 258 -1.00 14.92 -11.57
N TYR A 259 -0.30 13.88 -12.02
CA TYR A 259 0.47 13.95 -13.25
C TYR A 259 -0.43 14.32 -14.43
N ASP A 260 -0.05 15.36 -15.17
CA ASP A 260 -0.66 15.72 -16.44
C ASP A 260 0.42 15.98 -17.49
N ALA A 261 0.57 15.04 -18.41
CA ALA A 261 1.53 15.14 -19.50
C ALA A 261 1.33 16.38 -20.38
N LYS A 262 0.09 16.89 -20.50
CA LYS A 262 -0.22 18.07 -21.33
C LYS A 262 0.20 19.38 -20.66
N ARG A 263 0.33 19.38 -19.33
CA ARG A 263 0.89 20.53 -18.59
C ARG A 263 2.40 20.60 -18.73
N LEU A 264 3.07 19.45 -18.73
CA LEU A 264 4.53 19.39 -18.78
C LEU A 264 5.09 19.44 -20.20
N PHE A 265 4.34 18.97 -21.19
CA PHE A 265 4.81 18.82 -22.57
C PHE A 265 3.80 19.35 -23.57
N THR A 266 4.24 20.20 -24.51
CA THR A 266 3.37 20.89 -25.47
C THR A 266 2.46 19.95 -26.26
N ASN A 267 2.95 18.75 -26.62
CA ASN A 267 2.19 17.75 -27.36
C ASN A 267 1.67 16.58 -26.48
N GLY A 268 1.72 16.74 -25.16
CA GLY A 268 1.42 15.67 -24.20
C GLY A 268 2.40 14.49 -24.25
N LYS A 269 3.56 14.67 -24.87
CA LYS A 269 4.62 13.67 -25.01
C LYS A 269 5.97 14.30 -24.71
N SER A 270 6.75 13.63 -23.87
CA SER A 270 8.11 14.05 -23.55
C SER A 270 8.98 14.18 -24.81
N ASN A 271 9.79 15.23 -24.84
CA ASN A 271 10.86 15.44 -25.80
C ASN A 271 12.11 15.96 -25.07
N PRO A 272 13.31 15.86 -25.67
CA PRO A 272 14.55 16.19 -24.98
C PRO A 272 14.63 17.62 -24.44
N GLU A 273 14.07 18.61 -25.12
CA GLU A 273 14.16 20.02 -24.72
C GLU A 273 13.31 20.30 -23.47
N GLU A 274 12.03 19.97 -23.53
CA GLU A 274 11.11 20.15 -22.38
C GLU A 274 11.51 19.22 -21.21
N ALA A 275 12.00 18.01 -21.50
CA ALA A 275 12.51 17.12 -20.46
C ALA A 275 13.76 17.69 -19.76
N ASN A 276 14.68 18.31 -20.50
CA ASN A 276 15.84 18.98 -19.90
C ASN A 276 15.44 20.17 -19.03
N GLN A 277 14.40 20.92 -19.42
CA GLN A 277 13.86 22.01 -18.60
C GLN A 277 13.23 21.47 -17.30
N LEU A 278 12.46 20.39 -17.41
CA LEU A 278 11.86 19.71 -16.26
C LEU A 278 12.93 19.17 -15.29
N VAL A 279 14.00 18.56 -15.81
CA VAL A 279 15.13 18.08 -15.00
C VAL A 279 15.84 19.23 -14.27
N LYS A 280 16.01 20.39 -14.91
CA LYS A 280 16.56 21.59 -14.24
C LYS A 280 15.66 22.06 -13.11
N GLN A 281 14.34 22.07 -13.31
CA GLN A 281 13.40 22.41 -12.25
C GLN A 281 13.51 21.42 -11.08
N TRP A 282 13.62 20.13 -11.35
CA TRP A 282 13.78 19.11 -10.31
C TRP A 282 15.09 19.25 -9.55
N ALA A 283 16.19 19.60 -10.22
CA ALA A 283 17.44 19.94 -9.54
C ALA A 283 17.25 21.11 -8.56
N ASN A 284 16.57 22.17 -9.00
CA ASN A 284 16.24 23.30 -8.13
C ASN A 284 15.30 22.92 -6.98
N ASP A 285 14.40 21.95 -7.17
CA ASP A 285 13.55 21.42 -6.09
C ASP A 285 14.40 20.71 -5.03
N LEU A 286 15.41 19.94 -5.45
CA LEU A 286 16.35 19.27 -4.53
C LEU A 286 17.26 20.28 -3.81
N ASP A 287 17.74 21.30 -4.51
CA ASP A 287 18.51 22.40 -3.91
C ASP A 287 17.68 23.10 -2.82
N PHE A 288 16.43 23.43 -3.11
CA PHE A 288 15.53 24.04 -2.12
C PHE A 288 15.28 23.12 -0.92
N MET A 289 15.09 21.82 -1.12
CA MET A 289 14.96 20.89 0.01
C MET A 289 16.22 20.83 0.86
N LEU A 290 17.41 20.84 0.24
CA LEU A 290 18.67 20.86 0.95
C LEU A 290 18.80 22.12 1.81
N ASP A 291 18.45 23.28 1.25
CA ASP A 291 18.43 24.54 2.00
C ASP A 291 17.47 24.48 3.20
N GLN A 292 16.28 23.89 3.03
CA GLN A 292 15.34 23.69 4.14
C GLN A 292 15.89 22.76 5.23
N LEU A 293 16.52 21.65 4.85
CA LEU A 293 17.15 20.74 5.79
C LEU A 293 18.30 21.42 6.55
N MET A 294 19.11 22.25 5.88
CA MET A 294 20.17 23.04 6.53
C MET A 294 19.61 24.06 7.53
N LEU A 295 18.48 24.71 7.20
CA LEU A 295 17.80 25.61 8.13
C LEU A 295 17.32 24.86 9.39
N TRP A 296 16.64 23.72 9.21
CA TRP A 296 16.17 22.89 10.32
C TRP A 296 17.31 22.32 11.17
N GLN A 297 18.44 22.00 10.54
CA GLN A 297 19.65 21.57 11.23
C GLN A 297 20.17 22.68 12.17
N ALA A 298 20.11 23.94 11.76
CA ALA A 298 20.60 25.08 12.53
C ALA A 298 19.58 25.65 13.53
N GLU A 299 18.28 25.45 13.30
CA GLU A 299 17.19 26.05 14.07
C GLU A 299 16.98 25.35 15.43
N ALA A 300 17.28 26.05 16.52
CA ALA A 300 17.06 25.54 17.87
C ALA A 300 15.58 25.18 18.12
N GLY A 301 15.33 23.96 18.59
CA GLY A 301 13.97 23.45 18.85
C GLY A 301 13.31 22.75 17.65
N ASN A 302 13.93 22.80 16.47
CA ASN A 302 13.50 21.98 15.34
C ASN A 302 13.81 20.50 15.62
N ARG A 303 12.95 19.59 15.15
CA ARG A 303 13.11 18.14 15.35
C ARG A 303 14.40 17.57 14.75
N PHE A 304 14.99 18.24 13.76
CA PHE A 304 16.24 17.82 13.12
C PHE A 304 17.46 18.62 13.59
N ASN A 305 17.31 19.51 14.58
CA ASN A 305 18.37 20.39 15.04
C ASN A 305 19.61 19.62 15.53
N GLY A 306 20.77 19.89 14.92
CA GLY A 306 22.03 19.23 15.25
C GLY A 306 22.11 17.75 14.86
N ARG A 307 21.24 17.24 13.99
CA ARG A 307 21.13 15.82 13.60
C ARG A 307 21.49 15.50 12.15
N LEU A 308 21.68 16.48 11.28
CA LEU A 308 21.94 16.30 9.85
C LEU A 308 23.40 16.66 9.49
N ASP A 309 24.03 15.90 8.60
CA ASP A 309 25.31 16.26 7.95
C ASP A 309 25.21 16.28 6.42
#